data_AF-A0A485JPX6-F1
#
_entry.id   AF-A0A485JPX6-F1
#
_cell.length_a   1.000
_cell.length_b   1.000
_cell.length_c   1.000
_cell.angle_alpha   90.00
_cell.angle_beta   90.00
_cell.angle_gamma   90.00
#
_symmetry.space_group_name_H-M   'P 1'
#
loop_
_entity.id
_entity.type
_entity.pdbx_description
1 polymer ?
#
loop_
_entity_poly.entity_id
_entity_poly.type
_entity_poly.pdbx_seq_one_letter_code
_entity_poly.pdbx_strand_id
1 'polypeptide(L)'
;MLTGKYCEYLPLNRQSEIFACQGIELSRALLSNWVDACCQLMTPLNDALYRYVMNTDDDTPVKVLAQGQKKGKNRTHLNVCPG
;
A
#
# COMPACT_ATOMS: atom_id res chain seq x y z
N MET A 1 0.52 12.26 7.70
CA MET A 1 -0.24 10.99 7.68
C MET A 1 -0.76 10.64 6.28
N LEU A 2 -1.72 11.38 5.69
CA LEU A 2 -2.25 11.03 4.35
C LEU A 2 -1.18 11.05 3.25
N THR A 3 -0.35 12.10 3.19
CA THR A 3 0.81 12.17 2.28
C THR A 3 1.73 10.97 2.48
N GLY A 4 2.07 10.65 3.72
CA GLY A 4 2.83 9.44 4.06
C GLY A 4 2.19 8.18 3.49
N LYS A 5 0.86 8.03 3.63
CA LYS A 5 0.14 6.82 3.20
C LYS A 5 0.03 6.70 1.68
N TYR A 6 -0.28 7.79 1.00
CA TYR A 6 -0.68 7.79 -0.40
C TYR A 6 0.38 8.35 -1.36
N CYS A 7 1.17 9.34 -0.94
CA CYS A 7 2.22 9.94 -1.76
C CYS A 7 3.59 9.27 -1.53
N GLU A 8 3.86 8.82 -0.31
CA GLU A 8 5.15 8.23 0.08
C GLU A 8 5.06 6.71 0.29
N TYR A 9 3.90 6.10 0.03
CA TYR A 9 3.66 4.65 0.11
C TYR A 9 3.99 4.02 1.48
N LEU A 10 3.93 4.81 2.55
CA LEU A 10 4.28 4.38 3.90
C LEU A 10 3.07 3.70 4.56
N PRO A 11 3.12 2.39 4.87
CA PRO A 11 2.00 1.70 5.49
C PRO A 11 1.76 2.21 6.93
N LEU A 12 0.52 2.10 7.41
CA LEU A 12 0.11 2.73 8.69
C LEU A 12 0.83 2.19 9.92
N ASN A 13 1.25 0.91 9.90
CA ASN A 13 2.10 0.36 10.96
C ASN A 13 3.46 1.07 11.01
N ARG A 14 4.07 1.32 9.84
CA ARG A 14 5.35 2.01 9.79
C ARG A 14 5.24 3.47 10.18
N GLN A 15 4.13 4.14 9.83
CA GLN A 15 3.85 5.50 10.31
C GLN A 15 3.69 5.56 11.82
N SER A 16 2.93 4.62 12.41
CA SER A 16 2.76 4.49 13.85
C SER A 16 4.10 4.35 14.58
N GLU A 17 5.00 3.50 14.09
CA GLU A 17 6.37 3.35 14.64
C GLU A 17 7.19 4.65 14.55
N ILE A 18 7.12 5.39 13.44
CA ILE A 18 7.85 6.66 13.27
C ILE A 18 7.35 7.70 14.28
N PHE A 19 6.05 7.79 14.50
CA PHE A 19 5.49 8.68 15.53
C PHE A 19 5.90 8.24 16.94
N ALA A 20 5.94 6.95 17.22
CA ALA A 20 6.42 6.43 18.50
C ALA A 20 7.90 6.79 18.74
N CYS A 21 8.76 6.74 17.70
CA CYS A 21 10.15 7.24 17.79
C CYS A 21 10.24 8.74 18.12
N GLN A 22 9.19 9.51 17.85
CA GLN A 22 9.09 10.93 18.19
C GLN A 22 8.38 11.17 19.53
N GLY A 23 8.06 10.10 20.27
CA GLY A 23 7.35 10.16 21.55
C GLY A 23 5.83 10.31 21.43
N ILE A 24 5.27 10.12 20.23
CA ILE A 24 3.83 10.24 19.97
C ILE A 24 3.24 8.86 19.71
N GLU A 25 2.51 8.33 20.69
CA GLU A 25 1.84 7.04 20.57
C GLU A 25 0.53 7.16 19.79
N LEU A 26 0.56 6.74 18.52
CA LEU A 26 -0.63 6.66 17.67
C LEU A 26 -0.89 5.21 17.29
N SER A 27 -2.05 4.69 17.70
CA SER A 27 -2.45 3.34 17.31
C SER A 27 -2.77 3.26 15.82
N ARG A 28 -2.55 2.09 15.21
CA ARG A 28 -2.93 1.83 13.82
C ARG A 28 -4.44 2.04 13.58
N ALA A 29 -5.28 1.73 14.57
CA ALA A 29 -6.73 1.93 14.49
C ALA A 29 -7.09 3.41 14.43
N LEU A 30 -6.45 4.26 15.25
CA LEU A 30 -6.67 5.71 15.22
C LEU A 30 -6.27 6.31 13.86
N LEU A 31 -5.10 5.92 13.35
CA LEU A 31 -4.66 6.34 12.01
C LEU A 31 -5.62 5.87 10.91
N SER A 32 -6.15 4.64 11.02
CA SER A 32 -7.16 4.13 10.08
C SER A 32 -8.44 4.96 10.12
N ASN A 33 -8.95 5.28 11.32
CA ASN A 33 -10.16 6.08 11.48
C ASN A 33 -10.00 7.48 10.86
N TRP A 34 -8.81 8.08 10.97
CA TRP A 34 -8.52 9.36 10.33
C TRP A 34 -8.46 9.24 8.81
N VAL A 35 -7.88 8.16 8.27
CA VAL A 35 -7.92 7.88 6.84
C VAL A 35 -9.37 7.72 6.37
N ASP A 36 -10.19 6.97 7.10
CA ASP A 36 -11.60 6.74 6.75
C ASP A 36 -12.40 8.05 6.75
N ALA A 37 -12.22 8.90 7.76
CA ALA A 37 -12.88 10.22 7.81
C ALA A 37 -12.50 11.10 6.61
N CYS A 38 -11.21 11.12 6.22
CA CYS A 38 -10.78 11.85 5.04
C CYS A 38 -11.36 11.26 3.74
N CYS A 39 -11.43 9.94 3.62
CA CYS A 39 -12.05 9.28 2.47
C CYS A 39 -13.54 9.66 2.33
N GLN A 40 -14.28 9.73 3.44
CA GLN A 40 -15.68 10.17 3.44
C GLN A 40 -15.84 11.61 2.96
N LEU A 41 -14.94 12.51 3.39
CA LEU A 41 -14.98 13.91 2.93
C LEU A 41 -14.68 14.04 1.42
N MET A 42 -13.90 13.12 0.85
CA MET A 42 -13.55 13.11 -0.58
C MET A 42 -14.57 12.40 -1.47
N THR A 43 -15.61 11.76 -0.91
CA THR A 43 -16.61 11.02 -1.68
C THR A 43 -17.20 11.83 -2.86
N PRO A 44 -17.65 13.10 -2.69
CA PRO A 44 -18.23 13.85 -3.80
C PRO A 44 -17.26 14.12 -4.95
N LEU A 45 -15.98 14.32 -4.64
CA LEU A 45 -14.92 14.50 -5.63
C LEU A 45 -14.68 13.19 -6.39
N ASN A 46 -14.58 12.08 -5.65
CA ASN A 46 -14.41 10.75 -6.25
C ASN A 46 -15.57 10.42 -7.20
N ASP A 47 -16.81 10.75 -6.82
CA ASP A 47 -17.99 10.51 -7.66
C ASP A 47 -18.01 11.40 -8.92
N ALA A 48 -17.52 12.64 -8.82
CA ALA A 48 -17.35 13.51 -9.98
C ALA A 48 -16.25 12.99 -10.93
N LEU A 49 -15.12 12.58 -10.37
CA LEU A 49 -14.02 12.00 -11.14
C LEU A 49 -14.43 10.70 -11.82
N TYR A 50 -15.12 9.81 -11.12
CA TYR A 50 -15.62 8.56 -11.67
C TYR A 50 -16.55 8.81 -12.87
N ARG A 51 -17.51 9.74 -12.74
CA ARG A 51 -18.38 10.12 -13.85
C ARG A 51 -17.60 10.71 -15.02
N TYR A 52 -16.58 11.53 -14.76
CA TYR A 52 -15.74 12.06 -15.82
C TYR A 52 -15.01 10.94 -16.57
N VAL A 53 -14.28 10.08 -15.84
CA VAL A 53 -13.48 8.99 -16.42
C VAL A 53 -14.34 7.99 -17.19
N MET A 54 -15.50 7.60 -16.66
CA MET A 54 -16.38 6.63 -17.34
C MET A 54 -17.00 7.18 -18.63
N ASN A 55 -16.93 8.49 -18.88
CA ASN A 55 -17.37 9.12 -20.13
C ASN A 55 -16.20 9.47 -21.06
N THR A 56 -14.98 9.02 -20.73
CA THR A 56 -13.77 9.23 -21.54
C THR A 56 -13.11 7.90 -21.85
N ASP A 57 -12.69 7.69 -23.11
CA ASP A 57 -11.88 6.53 -23.49
C ASP A 57 -10.41 6.77 -23.09
N ASP A 58 -10.07 6.62 -21.81
CA ASP A 58 -8.68 6.68 -21.33
C ASP A 58 -8.07 5.26 -21.29
N ASP A 59 -7.56 4.81 -22.44
CA ASP A 59 -6.74 3.61 -22.56
C ASP A 59 -5.29 3.91 -22.13
N THR A 60 -5.07 4.07 -20.82
CA THR A 60 -3.71 4.09 -20.26
C THR A 60 -3.29 2.66 -19.88
N PRO A 61 -2.44 1.97 -20.68
CA PRO A 61 -2.10 0.57 -20.44
C PRO A 61 -1.25 0.41 -19.17
N VAL A 62 -1.81 -0.27 -18.17
CA VAL A 62 -1.05 -0.69 -16.99
C VAL A 62 -0.18 -1.88 -17.36
N LYS A 63 1.14 -1.71 -17.29
CA LYS A 63 2.09 -2.82 -17.43
C LYS A 63 1.95 -3.78 -16.25
N VAL A 64 1.15 -4.82 -16.43
CA VAL A 64 1.10 -5.95 -15.51
C VAL A 64 2.47 -6.64 -15.53
N LEU A 65 3.14 -6.66 -14.37
CA LEU A 65 4.34 -7.47 -14.18
C LEU A 65 3.97 -8.93 -14.44
N ALA A 66 4.61 -9.56 -15.42
CA ALA A 66 4.39 -10.96 -15.74
C ALA A 66 4.55 -11.81 -14.46
N GLN A 67 3.51 -12.56 -14.09
CA GLN A 67 3.60 -13.53 -13.01
C GLN A 67 4.72 -14.51 -13.35
N GLY A 68 5.78 -14.49 -12.54
CA GLY A 68 6.96 -15.32 -12.73
C GLY A 68 6.56 -16.77 -12.94
N GLN A 69 7.05 -17.35 -14.05
CA GLN A 69 6.92 -18.78 -14.30
C GLN A 69 7.46 -19.54 -13.09
N LYS A 70 6.57 -20.29 -12.41
CA LYS A 70 7.00 -21.32 -11.48
C LYS A 70 7.74 -22.39 -12.27
N LYS A 71 9.07 -22.42 -12.18
CA LYS A 71 9.87 -23.59 -12.55
C LYS A 71 10.56 -24.10 -11.29
N GLY A 72 10.06 -25.24 -10.82
CA GLY A 72 10.54 -25.88 -9.62
C GLY A 72 11.95 -26.47 -9.77
N LYS A 73 12.53 -26.68 -8.59
CA LYS A 73 13.51 -27.71 -8.23
C LYS A 73 14.98 -27.37 -8.46
N ASN A 74 15.61 -26.91 -7.38
CA ASN A 74 16.97 -27.31 -6.99
C ASN A 74 16.97 -27.52 -5.46
N ARG A 75 16.83 -28.76 -5.00
CA ARG A 75 17.26 -29.15 -3.63
C ARG A 75 18.77 -29.35 -3.71
N THR A 76 19.52 -28.29 -3.47
CA THR A 76 20.94 -28.40 -3.12
C THR A 76 21.02 -29.01 -1.72
N HIS A 77 21.62 -30.19 -1.63
CA HIS A 77 21.97 -30.84 -0.38
C HIS A 77 23.07 -30.00 0.28
N LEU A 78 22.75 -29.20 1.29
CA LEU A 78 23.76 -28.66 2.19
C LEU A 78 24.16 -29.80 3.13
N ASN A 79 25.29 -30.44 2.82
CA ASN A 79 26.00 -31.26 3.79
C ASN A 79 26.43 -30.36 4.95
N VAL A 80 25.94 -30.66 6.13
CA VAL A 80 26.48 -30.15 7.39
C VAL A 80 27.81 -30.87 7.62
N CYS A 81 28.92 -30.14 7.67
CA CYS A 81 30.21 -30.66 8.11
C CYS A 81 30.12 -31.00 9.62
N PRO A 82 30.57 -32.18 10.07
CA PRO A 82 30.64 -32.48 11.50
C PRO A 82 31.93 -31.88 12.08
N GLY A 83 31.77 -31.18 13.19
CA GLY A 83 32.78 -30.88 14.19
C GLY A 83 32.14 -31.06 15.55
#